data_AF-A0A453IQS1-F1
#
_entry.id   AF-A0A453IQS1-F1
#
_cell.length_a   1.000
_cell.length_b   1.000
_cell.length_c   1.000
_cell.angle_alpha   90.00
_cell.angle_beta   90.00
_cell.angle_gamma   90.00
#
_symmetry.space_group_name_H-M   'P 1'
#
loop_
_entity.id
_entity.type
_entity.pdbx_description
1 polymer ?
#
loop_
_entity_poly.entity_id
_entity_poly.type
_entity_poly.pdbx_seq_one_letter_code
_entity_poly.pdbx_strand_id
1 'polypeptide(L)'
;ADKGDTIKVSGVYHLDEKQKASAVAEFTRKLSTNENTLTVGGLYTVDPQTAVKARLNNTGKLAALLQHEVKPKSLLTISGEFDTKALDRAPKFGLSLALKP
;
A
#
# COMPACT_ATOMS: atom_id res chain seq x y z
N ALA A 1 -15.87 7.09 19.00
CA ALA A 1 -15.46 8.04 17.94
C ALA A 1 -14.09 8.61 18.31
N ASP A 2 -13.23 8.87 17.32
CA ASP A 2 -11.83 9.31 17.48
C ASP A 2 -11.67 10.70 18.13
N LYS A 3 -12.76 11.45 18.39
CA LYS A 3 -12.78 12.77 19.06
C LYS A 3 -11.77 13.80 18.48
N GLY A 4 -11.37 13.66 17.22
CA GLY A 4 -10.38 14.53 16.58
C GLY A 4 -8.93 14.24 17.02
N ASP A 5 -8.68 13.09 17.63
CA ASP A 5 -7.35 12.68 18.08
C ASP A 5 -6.37 12.46 16.93
N THR A 6 -6.87 12.03 15.76
CA THR A 6 -6.03 11.74 14.59
C THR A 6 -6.16 12.82 13.52
N ILE A 7 -5.04 13.44 13.16
CA ILE A 7 -4.90 14.31 12.00
C ILE A 7 -4.24 13.52 10.87
N LYS A 8 -4.85 13.50 9.69
CA LYS A 8 -4.31 12.79 8.53
C LYS A 8 -4.26 13.69 7.30
N VAL A 9 -3.12 13.68 6.62
CA VAL A 9 -2.87 14.40 5.38
C VAL A 9 -2.33 13.40 4.36
N SER A 10 -2.91 13.36 3.16
CA SER A 10 -2.48 12.46 2.09
C SER A 10 -2.39 13.22 0.77
N GLY A 11 -1.36 12.93 -0.02
CA GLY A 11 -1.18 13.44 -1.37
C GLY A 11 -0.90 12.30 -2.34
N VAL A 12 -1.46 12.40 -3.54
CA VAL A 12 -1.18 11.51 -4.67
C VAL A 12 -0.57 12.31 -5.81
N TYR A 13 0.45 11.74 -6.44
CA TYR A 13 1.12 12.32 -7.59
C TYR A 13 1.16 11.28 -8.71
N HIS A 14 0.56 11.60 -9.85
CA HIS A 14 0.60 10.75 -11.03
C HIS A 14 1.80 11.14 -11.89
N LEU A 15 2.66 10.17 -12.19
CA LEU A 15 3.92 10.38 -12.92
C LEU A 15 3.74 10.34 -14.45
N ASP A 16 2.62 9.82 -14.94
CA ASP A 16 2.33 9.63 -16.36
C ASP A 16 0.86 10.06 -16.63
N GLU A 17 0.59 10.65 -17.80
CA GLU A 17 -0.78 10.99 -18.25
C GLU A 17 -1.70 9.76 -18.28
N LYS A 18 -1.13 8.58 -18.54
CA LYS A 18 -1.85 7.29 -18.51
C LYS A 18 -1.96 6.70 -17.10
N GLN A 19 -1.53 7.42 -16.07
CA GLN A 19 -1.53 7.02 -14.66
C GLN A 19 -0.85 5.67 -14.40
N LYS A 20 0.06 5.25 -15.29
CA LYS A 20 0.79 3.98 -15.17
C LYS A 20 1.63 3.92 -13.92
N ALA A 21 2.19 5.05 -13.50
CA ALA A 21 2.95 5.16 -12.28
C ALA A 21 2.35 6.28 -11.42
N SER A 22 2.13 6.00 -10.14
CA SER A 22 1.65 6.97 -9.17
C SER A 22 2.45 6.84 -7.88
N ALA A 23 2.83 7.97 -7.30
CA ALA A 23 3.40 8.06 -5.97
C ALA A 23 2.33 8.57 -5.00
N VAL A 24 2.37 8.08 -3.76
CA VAL A 24 1.46 8.47 -2.69
C VAL A 24 2.29 8.77 -1.45
N ALA A 25 1.96 9.85 -0.76
CA ALA A 25 2.50 10.14 0.56
C ALA A 25 1.33 10.37 1.52
N GLU A 26 1.40 9.76 2.70
CA GLU A 26 0.43 9.90 3.78
C GLU A 26 1.17 10.22 5.08
N PHE A 27 0.74 11.28 5.74
CA PHE A 27 1.21 11.69 7.06
C PHE A 27 0.04 11.63 8.03
N THR A 28 0.19 10.85 9.09
CA THR A 28 -0.80 10.70 10.17
C THR A 28 -0.17 11.12 11.49
N ARG A 29 -0.80 12.04 12.20
CA ARG A 29 -0.41 12.48 13.54
C ARG A 29 -1.50 12.14 14.53
N LYS A 30 -1.14 11.48 15.62
CA LYS A 30 -2.02 11.21 16.74
C LYS A 30 -1.71 12.18 17.88
N LEU A 31 -2.69 12.97 18.30
CA LEU A 31 -2.51 14.05 19.27
C LEU A 31 -2.35 13.53 20.69
N SER A 32 -3.09 12.49 21.08
CA SER A 32 -3.05 11.88 22.41
C SER A 32 -1.70 11.26 22.74
N THR A 33 -1.07 10.56 21.79
CA THR A 33 0.22 9.89 21.98
C THR A 33 1.40 10.69 21.43
N ASN A 34 1.15 11.81 20.75
CA ASN A 34 2.14 12.61 20.04
C ASN A 34 2.98 11.80 19.02
N GLU A 35 2.38 10.74 18.47
CA GLU A 35 3.03 9.88 17.49
C GLU A 35 2.78 10.37 16.07
N ASN A 36 3.82 10.30 15.23
CA ASN A 36 3.76 10.67 13.82
C ASN A 36 4.12 9.45 12.96
N THR A 37 3.23 9.10 12.04
CA THR A 37 3.44 8.06 11.04
C THR A 37 3.52 8.70 9.66
N LEU A 38 4.65 8.53 8.99
CA LEU A 38 4.80 8.89 7.59
C LEU A 38 4.85 7.61 6.76
N THR A 39 3.99 7.52 5.75
CA THR A 39 3.94 6.42 4.80
C THR A 39 4.15 6.98 3.40
N VAL A 40 5.08 6.38 2.66
CA VAL A 40 5.29 6.66 1.24
C VAL A 40 5.00 5.39 0.47
N GLY A 41 4.26 5.49 -0.61
CA GLY A 41 3.90 4.36 -1.44
C GLY A 41 3.91 4.70 -2.91
N GLY A 42 3.84 3.65 -3.70
CA GLY A 42 3.75 3.74 -5.15
C GLY A 42 2.78 2.70 -5.69
N LEU A 43 2.17 3.04 -6.82
CA LEU A 43 1.41 2.14 -7.67
C LEU A 43 2.05 2.16 -9.05
N TYR A 44 2.26 0.98 -9.61
CA TYR A 44 2.75 0.79 -10.96
C TYR A 44 1.89 -0.23 -11.70
N THR A 45 1.31 0.17 -12.82
CA THR A 45 0.52 -0.68 -13.71
C THR A 45 1.46 -1.23 -14.78
N VAL A 46 1.79 -2.51 -14.68
CA VAL A 46 2.73 -3.21 -15.57
C VAL A 46 2.07 -3.44 -16.94
N ASP A 47 0.82 -3.85 -16.92
CA ASP A 47 -0.01 -4.11 -18.10
C ASP A 47 -1.50 -3.82 -17.74
N PRO A 48 -2.45 -3.84 -18.70
CA PRO A 48 -3.85 -3.53 -18.42
C PRO A 48 -4.53 -4.40 -17.36
N GLN A 49 -3.97 -5.57 -17.05
CA GLN A 49 -4.51 -6.57 -16.13
C GLN A 49 -3.69 -6.69 -14.84
N THR A 50 -2.47 -6.14 -14.80
CA THR A 50 -1.52 -6.31 -13.70
C THR A 50 -1.08 -4.99 -13.10
N ALA A 51 -1.27 -4.87 -11.79
CA ALA A 51 -0.84 -3.73 -10.99
C ALA A 51 0.00 -4.17 -9.80
N VAL A 52 1.05 -3.41 -9.53
CA VAL A 52 1.94 -3.57 -8.38
C VAL A 52 1.82 -2.35 -7.48
N LYS A 53 1.62 -2.57 -6.19
CA LYS A 53 1.61 -1.53 -5.16
C LYS A 53 2.71 -1.82 -4.16
N ALA A 54 3.37 -0.77 -3.70
CA ALA A 54 4.31 -0.85 -2.59
C ALA A 54 4.09 0.31 -1.63
N ARG A 55 4.35 0.09 -0.34
CA ARG A 55 4.34 1.15 0.67
C ARG A 55 5.39 0.89 1.74
N LEU A 56 6.04 1.95 2.18
CA LEU A 56 6.99 1.97 3.29
C LEU A 56 6.53 3.00 4.30
N ASN A 57 6.61 2.69 5.59
CA ASN A 57 6.42 3.69 6.64
C ASN A 57 7.67 3.90 7.51
N ASN A 58 7.68 5.00 8.27
CA ASN A 58 8.77 5.34 9.19
C ASN A 58 8.97 4.33 10.34
N THR A 59 7.98 3.47 10.62
CA THR A 59 8.13 2.37 11.58
C THR A 59 8.99 1.23 11.04
N GLY A 60 9.30 1.20 9.74
CA GLY A 60 10.09 0.13 9.10
C GLY A 60 9.23 -0.94 8.43
N LYS A 61 7.91 -0.76 8.33
CA LYS A 61 7.05 -1.72 7.64
C LYS A 61 7.04 -1.43 6.15
N LEU A 62 7.56 -2.37 5.37
CA LEU A 62 7.48 -2.37 3.92
C LEU A 62 6.47 -3.44 3.48
N ALA A 63 5.49 -3.05 2.69
CA ALA A 63 4.50 -3.96 2.14
C ALA A 63 4.43 -3.81 0.63
N ALA A 64 4.26 -4.93 -0.06
CA ALA A 64 4.07 -5.02 -1.50
C ALA A 64 2.80 -5.83 -1.80
N LEU A 65 2.14 -5.49 -2.90
CA LEU A 65 0.94 -6.15 -3.37
C LEU A 65 0.98 -6.22 -4.90
N LEU A 66 0.89 -7.43 -5.43
CA LEU A 66 0.68 -7.71 -6.84
C LEU A 66 -0.80 -8.08 -7.02
N GLN A 67 -1.49 -7.38 -7.90
CA GLN A 67 -2.87 -7.65 -8.28
C GLN A 67 -2.92 -7.94 -9.77
N HIS A 68 -3.46 -9.10 -10.13
CA HIS A 68 -3.55 -9.56 -11.52
C HIS A 68 -4.98 -9.99 -11.84
N GLU A 69 -5.51 -9.51 -12.97
CA GLU A 69 -6.83 -9.86 -13.48
C GLU A 69 -6.76 -11.12 -14.34
N VAL A 70 -7.14 -12.26 -13.76
CA VAL A 70 -7.03 -13.59 -14.41
C VAL A 70 -8.13 -13.79 -15.46
N LYS A 71 -9.30 -13.22 -15.21
CA LYS A 71 -10.46 -13.18 -16.10
C LYS A 71 -11.17 -11.84 -15.90
N PRO A 72 -12.00 -11.38 -16.85
CA PRO A 72 -12.75 -10.14 -16.69
C PRO A 72 -13.42 -10.06 -15.31
N LYS A 73 -13.07 -9.04 -14.54
CA LYS A 73 -13.55 -8.77 -13.18
C LYS A 73 -13.15 -9.79 -12.11
N SER A 74 -12.30 -10.77 -12.41
CA SER A 74 -11.74 -11.75 -11.47
C SER A 74 -10.29 -11.44 -11.16
N LEU A 75 -9.98 -11.21 -9.89
CA LEU A 75 -8.70 -10.67 -9.43
C LEU A 75 -7.98 -11.65 -8.52
N LEU A 76 -6.76 -12.00 -8.89
CA LEU A 76 -5.77 -12.65 -8.04
C LEU A 76 -4.92 -11.57 -7.37
N THR A 77 -4.79 -11.61 -6.05
CA THR A 77 -3.95 -10.69 -5.28
C THR A 77 -2.95 -11.48 -4.46
N ILE A 78 -1.67 -11.13 -4.60
CA ILE A 78 -0.56 -11.65 -3.80
C ILE A 78 0.01 -10.48 -3.02
N SER A 79 0.18 -10.61 -1.72
CA SER A 79 0.73 -9.56 -0.86
C SER A 79 1.85 -10.09 0.04
N GLY A 80 2.76 -9.20 0.37
CA GLY A 80 3.84 -9.45 1.32
C GLY A 80 4.05 -8.23 2.22
N GLU A 81 4.31 -8.45 3.50
CA GLU A 81 4.76 -7.42 4.44
C GLU A 81 6.01 -7.89 5.16
N PHE A 82 7.02 -7.03 5.22
CA PHE A 82 8.25 -7.26 5.95
C PHE A 82 8.59 -6.08 6.86
N ASP A 83 9.23 -6.40 7.97
CA ASP A 83 9.76 -5.43 8.92
C ASP A 83 11.24 -5.21 8.60
N THR A 84 11.57 -4.06 8.01
CA THR A 84 12.95 -3.72 7.62
C THR A 84 13.86 -3.52 8.82
N LYS A 85 13.31 -3.33 10.02
CA LYS A 85 14.07 -3.17 11.26
C LYS A 85 14.23 -4.47 12.05
N ALA A 86 13.48 -5.51 11.68
CA ALA A 86 13.51 -6.82 12.31
C ALA A 86 13.57 -7.92 11.24
N LEU A 87 14.69 -7.96 10.52
CA LEU A 87 14.94 -8.90 9.40
C LEU A 87 15.01 -10.37 9.85
N ASP A 88 15.18 -10.60 11.15
CA ASP A 88 15.11 -11.91 11.80
C ASP A 88 13.67 -12.46 11.87
N ARG A 89 12.66 -11.58 11.75
CA ARG A 89 11.26 -11.99 11.75
C ARG A 89 10.84 -12.49 10.38
N ALA A 90 10.11 -13.61 10.39
CA ALA A 90 9.50 -14.13 9.18
C ALA A 90 8.55 -13.08 8.56
N PRO A 91 8.66 -12.81 7.24
CA PRO A 91 7.75 -11.93 6.55
C PRO A 91 6.34 -12.53 6.51
N LYS A 92 5.33 -11.67 6.41
CA LYS A 92 3.93 -12.07 6.24
C LYS A 92 3.61 -12.14 4.76
N PHE A 93 2.91 -13.19 4.35
CA PHE A 93 2.41 -13.32 2.99
C PHE A 93 0.89 -13.52 3.00
N GLY A 94 0.23 -12.99 1.99
CA GLY A 94 -1.20 -13.12 1.76
C GLY A 94 -1.50 -13.48 0.32
N LEU A 95 -2.54 -14.29 0.14
CA LEU A 95 -3.08 -14.65 -1.17
C LEU A 95 -4.60 -14.48 -1.11
N SER A 96 -5.17 -13.81 -2.10
CA SER A 96 -6.63 -13.75 -2.26
C SER A 96 -7.02 -13.90 -3.72
N LEU A 97 -8.17 -14.54 -3.93
CA LEU A 97 -8.77 -14.70 -5.25
C LEU A 97 -10.22 -14.24 -5.15
N ALA A 98 -10.54 -13.17 -5.88
CA ALA A 98 -11.89 -12.66 -6.03
C ALA A 98 -12.41 -13.08 -7.40
N LEU A 99 -13.44 -13.92 -7.43
CA LEU A 99 -14.05 -14.39 -8.67
C LEU A 99 -15.34 -13.62 -8.93
N LYS A 100 -15.55 -13.18 -10.16
CA LYS A 100 -16.88 -12.85 -10.64
C LYS A 100 -17.45 -14.01 -11.45
N PRO A 101 -18.73 -14.37 -11.23
CA PRO A 101 -19.41 -15.40 -12.00
C PRO A 101 -19.51 -15.02 -13.48
#